data_AF-A0A8C7LJF5-F1
#
_entry.id   AF-A0A8C7LJF5-F1
#
_cell.length_a   1.000
_cell.length_b   1.000
_cell.length_c   1.000
_cell.angle_alpha   90.00
_cell.angle_beta   90.00
_cell.angle_gamma   90.00
#
_symmetry.space_group_name_H-M   'P 1'
#
loop_
_entity.id
_entity.type
_entity.pdbx_description
1 polymer ?
#
loop_
_entity_poly.entity_id
_entity_poly.type
_entity_poly.pdbx_seq_one_letter_code
_entity_poly.pdbx_strand_id
1 'polypeptide(L)'
;MPLLRGRTGANPSSIDNAARRPSRADAVCLGLLCVLLLDGIVGLFLHHRTSSVGLRIVKDQLRTGYNTMTMERDQHQTSYNTMTMERDQLQTGYNTMAMERDQLQTSYNTMTMERDQLQTDYNAMAMERDQLQTSYNNLAEERDLWYYISSEVKSSYETKQTFLTKLNKRVWIGLTDKDNEGTWKWVDVTPLTTAYWSGKQPDNGGGDRANCAEHSPELIDME
;
A
#
# COMPACT_ATOMS: atom_id res chain seq x y z
N MET A 1 57.64 -56.42 -100.70
CA MET A 1 58.03 -57.75 -101.25
C MET A 1 57.85 -58.80 -100.16
N PRO A 2 57.67 -60.10 -100.47
CA PRO A 2 57.05 -60.71 -101.66
C PRO A 2 55.89 -61.69 -101.25
N LEU A 3 54.94 -62.14 -102.10
CA LEU A 3 54.94 -63.32 -103.01
C LEU A 3 55.35 -64.67 -102.35
N LEU A 4 54.87 -65.89 -102.66
CA LEU A 4 53.85 -66.50 -103.58
C LEU A 4 53.78 -68.05 -103.26
N ARG A 5 53.00 -69.01 -103.83
CA ARG A 5 51.95 -69.15 -104.89
C ARG A 5 51.14 -70.48 -104.76
N GLY A 6 49.80 -70.42 -104.60
CA GLY A 6 48.88 -71.54 -104.93
C GLY A 6 48.69 -72.65 -103.86
N ARG A 7 47.98 -73.75 -104.15
CA ARG A 7 47.36 -74.19 -105.42
C ARG A 7 46.24 -75.25 -105.16
N THR A 8 45.12 -75.21 -105.91
CA THR A 8 44.09 -76.28 -106.19
C THR A 8 43.70 -77.27 -105.06
N GLY A 9 42.42 -77.51 -104.73
CA GLY A 9 41.30 -77.82 -105.64
C GLY A 9 41.29 -79.32 -106.00
N ALA A 10 40.19 -80.07 -106.03
CA ALA A 10 38.77 -79.77 -105.77
C ALA A 10 38.23 -80.70 -104.64
N ASN A 11 36.98 -81.15 -104.48
CA ASN A 11 35.72 -81.12 -105.26
C ASN A 11 34.50 -81.10 -104.28
N PRO A 12 33.22 -80.98 -104.71
CA PRO A 12 32.14 -80.54 -103.83
C PRO A 12 31.39 -81.67 -103.08
N SER A 13 30.86 -81.33 -101.92
CA SER A 13 29.72 -82.01 -101.30
C SER A 13 28.58 -81.02 -101.12
N SER A 14 27.56 -81.08 -101.98
CA SER A 14 26.24 -80.56 -101.63
C SER A 14 25.74 -81.38 -100.45
N ILE A 15 25.70 -80.79 -99.26
CA ILE A 15 24.80 -81.28 -98.22
C ILE A 15 23.50 -80.54 -98.49
N ASP A 16 22.60 -81.24 -99.18
CA ASP A 16 21.38 -80.65 -99.72
C ASP A 16 20.55 -79.99 -98.62
N ASN A 17 19.71 -79.03 -99.02
CA ASN A 17 18.64 -78.50 -98.17
C ASN A 17 17.57 -79.59 -97.97
N ALA A 18 17.92 -80.60 -97.17
CA ALA A 18 17.04 -81.65 -96.71
C ALA A 18 16.00 -81.03 -95.78
N ALA A 19 14.94 -80.51 -96.38
CA ALA A 19 13.74 -80.02 -95.72
C ALA A 19 13.08 -81.18 -94.94
N ARG A 20 13.61 -81.45 -93.74
CA ARG A 20 13.03 -82.38 -92.78
C ARG A 20 11.60 -81.92 -92.53
N ARG A 21 10.65 -82.67 -93.08
CA ARG A 21 9.23 -82.50 -92.77
C ARG A 21 9.11 -82.59 -91.25
N PRO A 22 8.58 -81.56 -90.56
CA PRO A 22 8.55 -81.54 -89.10
C PRO A 22 7.80 -82.78 -88.61
N SER A 23 8.37 -83.48 -87.63
CA SER A 23 7.69 -84.65 -87.09
C SER A 23 6.45 -84.19 -86.33
N ARG A 24 5.46 -85.08 -86.21
CA ARG A 24 4.24 -84.80 -85.44
C ARG A 24 4.53 -84.53 -83.96
N ALA A 25 5.69 -84.96 -83.45
CA ALA A 25 6.14 -84.64 -82.10
C ALA A 25 6.66 -83.19 -81.99
N ASP A 26 7.49 -82.73 -82.92
CA ASP A 26 8.10 -81.39 -82.87
C ASP A 26 7.05 -80.28 -82.80
N ALA A 27 6.00 -80.39 -83.62
CA ALA A 27 4.88 -79.45 -83.64
C ALA A 27 4.05 -79.47 -82.34
N VAL A 28 3.89 -80.64 -81.71
CA VAL A 28 3.21 -80.78 -80.41
C VAL A 28 4.06 -80.18 -79.28
N CYS A 29 5.38 -80.42 -79.29
CA CYS A 29 6.30 -79.82 -78.32
C CYS A 29 6.35 -78.29 -78.44
N LEU A 30 6.41 -77.74 -79.66
CA LEU A 30 6.36 -76.28 -79.89
C LEU A 30 4.99 -75.69 -79.49
N GLY A 31 3.89 -76.39 -79.73
CA GLY A 31 2.56 -76.00 -79.27
C GLY A 31 2.47 -75.94 -77.74
N LEU A 32 2.94 -76.99 -77.05
CA LEU A 32 2.99 -77.05 -75.59
C LEU A 32 3.89 -75.96 -74.99
N LEU A 33 5.07 -75.71 -75.58
CA LEU A 33 5.95 -74.60 -75.16
C LEU A 33 5.27 -73.24 -75.35
N CYS A 34 4.55 -73.04 -76.45
CA CYS A 34 3.80 -71.81 -76.70
C CYS A 34 2.70 -71.60 -75.64
N VAL A 35 1.92 -72.64 -75.30
CA VAL A 35 0.90 -72.58 -74.24
C VAL A 35 1.53 -72.25 -72.89
N LEU A 36 2.60 -72.96 -72.48
CA LEU A 36 3.28 -72.71 -71.21
C LEU A 36 3.89 -71.31 -71.12
N LEU A 37 4.40 -70.75 -72.23
CA LEU A 37 4.89 -69.37 -72.29
C LEU A 37 3.74 -68.36 -72.20
N LEU A 38 2.60 -68.62 -72.85
CA LEU A 38 1.41 -67.77 -72.75
C LEU A 38 0.83 -67.77 -71.33
N ASP A 39 0.69 -68.94 -70.69
CA ASP A 39 0.26 -69.07 -69.30
C ASP A 39 1.22 -68.34 -68.34
N GLY A 40 2.53 -68.46 -68.57
CA GLY A 40 3.55 -67.73 -67.83
C GLY A 40 3.46 -66.20 -67.99
N ILE A 41 3.23 -65.71 -69.22
CA ILE A 41 3.06 -64.29 -69.52
C ILE A 41 1.76 -63.74 -68.91
N VAL A 42 0.65 -64.49 -69.00
CA VAL A 42 -0.63 -64.13 -68.37
C VAL A 42 -0.50 -64.11 -66.84
N GLY A 43 0.14 -65.12 -66.25
CA GLY A 43 0.42 -65.17 -64.81
C GLY A 43 1.28 -64.00 -64.34
N LEU A 44 2.36 -63.69 -65.08
CA LEU A 44 3.23 -62.54 -64.79
C LEU A 44 2.49 -61.20 -64.91
N PHE A 45 1.64 -61.04 -65.94
CA PHE A 45 0.83 -59.83 -66.14
C PHE A 45 -0.21 -59.65 -65.03
N LEU A 46 -0.90 -60.72 -64.63
CA LEU A 46 -1.86 -60.71 -63.52
C LEU A 46 -1.19 -60.46 -62.18
N HIS A 47 -0.02 -61.06 -61.93
CA HIS A 47 0.79 -60.78 -60.74
C HIS A 47 1.25 -59.31 -60.70
N HIS A 48 1.87 -58.81 -61.79
CA HIS A 48 2.30 -57.41 -61.88
C HIS A 48 1.13 -56.43 -61.73
N ARG A 49 -0.04 -56.72 -62.34
CA ARG A 49 -1.26 -55.92 -62.17
C ARG A 49 -1.70 -55.90 -60.71
N THR A 50 -1.73 -57.05 -60.04
CA THR A 50 -2.12 -57.19 -58.63
C THR A 50 -1.17 -56.43 -57.70
N SER A 51 0.14 -56.63 -57.86
CA SER A 51 1.18 -55.91 -57.11
C SER A 51 1.14 -54.40 -57.37
N SER A 52 0.83 -53.96 -58.59
CA SER A 52 0.65 -52.53 -58.92
C SER A 52 -0.59 -51.90 -58.28
N VAL A 53 -1.64 -52.67 -58.02
CA VAL A 53 -2.83 -52.22 -57.28
C VAL A 53 -2.54 -52.16 -55.78
N GLY A 54 -1.88 -53.18 -55.23
CA GLY A 54 -1.42 -53.18 -53.84
C GLY A 54 -0.50 -51.98 -53.52
N LEU A 55 0.47 -51.69 -54.40
CA LEU A 55 1.37 -50.54 -54.26
C LEU A 55 0.63 -49.18 -54.32
N ARG A 56 -0.45 -49.07 -55.12
CA ARG A 56 -1.30 -47.86 -55.13
C ARG A 56 -2.03 -47.71 -53.79
N ILE A 57 -2.66 -48.77 -53.29
CA ILE A 57 -3.39 -48.75 -52.01
C ILE A 57 -2.44 -48.34 -50.87
N VAL A 58 -1.25 -48.94 -50.78
CA VAL A 58 -0.26 -48.58 -49.75
C VAL A 58 0.21 -47.13 -49.91
N LYS A 59 0.40 -46.64 -51.15
CA LYS A 59 0.79 -45.24 -51.41
C LYS A 59 -0.31 -44.25 -51.01
N ASP A 60 -1.58 -44.56 -51.27
CA ASP A 60 -2.71 -43.71 -50.93
C ASP A 60 -3.03 -43.75 -49.42
N GLN A 61 -2.84 -44.90 -48.76
CA GLN A 61 -2.84 -45.00 -47.29
C GLN A 61 -1.73 -44.16 -46.67
N LEU A 62 -0.50 -44.29 -47.14
CA LEU A 62 0.64 -43.50 -46.65
C LEU A 62 0.43 -41.99 -46.87
N ARG A 63 -0.12 -41.60 -48.02
CA ARG A 63 -0.48 -40.21 -48.30
C ARG A 63 -1.59 -39.70 -47.38
N THR A 64 -2.59 -40.52 -47.09
CA THR A 64 -3.67 -40.17 -46.15
C THR A 64 -3.11 -39.96 -44.74
N GLY A 65 -2.31 -40.90 -44.24
CA GLY A 65 -1.67 -40.79 -42.92
C GLY A 65 -0.73 -39.58 -42.81
N TYR A 66 0.04 -39.27 -43.86
CA TYR A 66 0.87 -38.07 -43.92
C TYR A 66 0.03 -36.77 -43.84
N ASN A 67 -1.10 -36.71 -44.54
CA ASN A 67 -2.01 -35.58 -44.47
C ASN A 67 -2.62 -35.42 -43.06
N THR A 68 -3.09 -36.52 -42.45
CA THR A 68 -3.62 -36.53 -41.07
C THR A 68 -2.58 -36.04 -40.07
N MET A 69 -1.36 -36.59 -40.10
CA MET A 69 -0.26 -36.19 -39.21
C MET A 69 0.17 -34.73 -39.42
N THR A 70 -0.01 -34.18 -40.62
CA THR A 70 0.21 -32.75 -40.89
C THR A 70 -0.88 -31.90 -40.24
N MET A 71 -2.16 -32.29 -40.37
CA MET A 71 -3.28 -31.60 -39.71
C MET A 71 -3.15 -31.65 -38.18
N GLU A 72 -2.78 -32.80 -37.60
CA GLU A 72 -2.54 -32.95 -36.15
C GLU A 72 -1.41 -32.03 -35.67
N ARG A 73 -0.30 -31.95 -36.41
CA ARG A 73 0.81 -31.03 -36.12
C ARG A 73 0.34 -29.57 -36.15
N ASP A 74 -0.39 -29.16 -37.18
CA ASP A 74 -0.82 -27.78 -37.36
C ASP A 74 -1.88 -27.37 -36.30
N GLN A 75 -2.73 -28.31 -35.89
CA GLN A 75 -3.64 -28.17 -34.74
C GLN A 75 -2.86 -28.03 -33.41
N HIS A 76 -1.86 -28.88 -33.17
CA HIS A 76 -1.00 -28.77 -31.98
C HIS A 76 -0.19 -27.47 -31.95
N GLN A 77 0.32 -27.02 -33.10
CA GLN A 77 1.02 -25.73 -33.21
C GLN A 77 0.08 -24.56 -32.89
N THR A 78 -1.17 -24.61 -33.37
CA THR A 78 -2.20 -23.61 -33.05
C THR A 78 -2.49 -23.59 -31.55
N SER A 79 -2.68 -24.77 -30.93
CA SER A 79 -2.90 -24.89 -29.48
C SER A 79 -1.71 -24.39 -28.66
N TYR A 80 -0.47 -24.68 -29.06
CA TYR A 80 0.74 -24.20 -28.42
C TYR A 80 0.85 -22.67 -28.50
N ASN A 81 0.52 -22.08 -29.65
CA ASN A 81 0.51 -20.62 -29.83
C ASN A 81 -0.53 -19.95 -28.91
N THR A 82 -1.74 -20.52 -28.79
CA THR A 82 -2.76 -20.04 -27.85
C THR A 82 -2.28 -20.10 -26.40
N MET A 83 -1.76 -21.25 -25.96
CA MET A 83 -1.26 -21.43 -24.59
C MET A 83 -0.06 -20.50 -24.27
N THR A 84 0.75 -20.16 -25.28
CA THR A 84 1.82 -19.16 -25.16
C THR A 84 1.24 -17.77 -24.89
N MET A 85 0.19 -17.36 -25.61
CA MET A 85 -0.49 -16.08 -25.38
C MET A 85 -1.18 -16.03 -24.02
N GLU A 86 -1.84 -17.11 -23.59
CA GLU A 86 -2.49 -17.22 -22.27
C GLU A 86 -1.45 -17.08 -21.14
N ARG A 87 -0.30 -17.75 -21.26
CA ARG A 87 0.84 -17.60 -20.33
C ARG A 87 1.30 -16.14 -20.23
N ASP A 88 1.46 -15.46 -21.36
CA ASP A 88 2.00 -14.11 -21.40
C ASP A 88 1.00 -13.06 -20.88
N GLN A 89 -0.30 -13.30 -21.07
CA GLN A 89 -1.37 -12.54 -20.42
C GLN A 89 -1.37 -12.76 -18.90
N LEU A 90 -1.26 -14.01 -18.43
CA LEU A 90 -1.18 -14.33 -17.00
C LEU A 90 0.07 -13.74 -16.34
N GLN A 91 1.22 -13.78 -17.01
CA GLN A 91 2.45 -13.14 -16.54
C GLN A 91 2.30 -11.61 -16.43
N THR A 92 1.59 -10.99 -17.37
CA THR A 92 1.28 -9.55 -17.33
C THR A 92 0.38 -9.24 -16.13
N GLY A 93 -0.69 -10.01 -15.92
CA GLY A 93 -1.59 -9.86 -14.75
C GLY A 93 -0.88 -10.07 -13.41
N TYR A 94 0.02 -11.06 -13.32
CA TYR A 94 0.86 -11.29 -12.14
C TYR A 94 1.76 -10.09 -11.83
N ASN A 95 2.40 -9.50 -12.85
CA ASN A 95 3.25 -8.33 -12.70
C ASN A 95 2.44 -7.11 -12.21
N THR A 96 1.23 -6.90 -12.73
CA THR A 96 0.32 -5.85 -12.25
C THR A 96 -0.05 -6.06 -10.77
N MET A 97 -0.48 -7.26 -10.40
CA MET A 97 -0.87 -7.59 -9.02
C MET A 97 0.31 -7.47 -8.04
N ALA A 98 1.54 -7.74 -8.48
CA ALA A 98 2.75 -7.49 -7.69
C ALA A 98 2.96 -5.98 -7.42
N MET A 99 2.76 -5.13 -8.43
CA MET A 99 2.85 -3.67 -8.27
C MET A 99 1.72 -3.11 -7.37
N GLU A 100 0.49 -3.62 -7.51
CA GLU A 100 -0.64 -3.26 -6.63
C GLU A 100 -0.37 -3.64 -5.16
N ARG A 101 0.15 -4.85 -4.91
CA ARG A 101 0.59 -5.28 -3.58
C ARG A 101 1.63 -4.34 -2.99
N ASP A 102 2.64 -3.94 -3.76
CA ASP A 102 3.74 -3.11 -3.26
C ASP A 102 3.29 -1.65 -3.00
N GLN A 103 2.33 -1.14 -3.79
CA GLN A 103 1.63 0.12 -3.50
C GLN A 103 0.79 0.03 -2.21
N LEU A 104 0.02 -1.06 -2.03
CA LEU A 104 -0.77 -1.28 -0.83
C LEU A 104 0.11 -1.43 0.43
N GLN A 105 1.24 -2.13 0.32
CA GLN A 105 2.22 -2.24 1.40
C GLN A 105 2.82 -0.88 1.78
N THR A 106 3.10 -0.03 0.79
CA THR A 106 3.58 1.34 1.01
C THR A 106 2.52 2.18 1.74
N SER A 107 1.26 2.12 1.30
CA SER A 107 0.12 2.80 1.94
C SER A 107 -0.09 2.34 3.39
N TYR A 108 -0.04 1.02 3.63
CA TYR A 108 -0.13 0.43 4.97
C TYR A 108 0.98 0.92 5.91
N ASN A 109 2.22 1.00 5.41
CA ASN A 109 3.35 1.50 6.19
C ASN A 109 3.15 2.98 6.57
N THR A 110 2.69 3.82 5.63
CA THR A 110 2.36 5.24 5.91
C THR A 110 1.27 5.36 6.97
N MET A 111 0.15 4.67 6.80
CA MET A 111 -0.97 4.69 7.77
C MET A 111 -0.56 4.17 9.16
N THR A 112 0.40 3.24 9.22
CA THR A 112 0.98 2.77 10.49
C THR A 112 1.77 3.87 11.19
N MET A 113 2.59 4.63 10.45
CA MET A 113 3.32 5.78 11.01
C MET A 113 2.38 6.92 11.44
N GLU A 114 1.33 7.21 10.66
CA GLU A 114 0.32 8.22 11.01
C GLU A 114 -0.42 7.85 12.30
N ARG A 115 -0.81 6.57 12.47
CA ARG A 115 -1.40 6.05 13.71
C ARG A 115 -0.47 6.25 14.90
N ASP A 116 0.81 5.94 14.75
CA ASP A 116 1.77 5.97 15.87
C ASP A 116 2.16 7.40 16.25
N GLN A 117 2.16 8.34 15.29
CA GLN A 117 2.25 9.77 15.56
C GLN A 117 1.00 10.27 16.32
N LEU A 118 -0.21 10.00 15.81
CA LEU A 118 -1.46 10.40 16.46
C LEU A 118 -1.61 9.82 17.88
N GLN A 119 -1.12 8.59 18.12
CA GLN A 119 -1.08 7.99 19.44
C GLN A 119 -0.09 8.71 20.38
N THR A 120 1.02 9.22 19.85
CA THR A 120 2.00 10.03 20.59
C THR A 120 1.41 11.40 20.95
N ASP A 121 0.78 12.07 19.99
CA ASP A 121 0.15 13.38 20.16
C ASP A 121 -1.02 13.32 21.16
N TYR A 122 -1.83 12.26 21.10
CA TYR A 122 -2.90 11.99 22.07
C TYR A 122 -2.36 11.84 23.49
N ASN A 123 -1.25 11.10 23.66
CA ASN A 123 -0.61 10.91 24.95
C ASN A 123 -0.02 12.23 25.51
N ALA A 124 0.54 13.08 24.64
CA ALA A 124 0.99 14.42 25.02
C ALA A 124 -0.17 15.30 25.50
N MET A 125 -1.25 15.37 24.72
CA MET A 125 -2.45 16.15 25.07
C MET A 125 -3.15 15.65 26.35
N ALA A 126 -3.08 14.35 26.63
CA ALA A 126 -3.55 13.80 27.91
C ALA A 126 -2.71 14.31 29.10
N MET A 127 -1.38 14.41 28.96
CA MET A 127 -0.52 14.99 30.01
C MET A 127 -0.77 16.49 30.20
N GLU A 128 -0.96 17.25 29.12
CA GLU A 128 -1.29 18.69 29.19
C GLU A 128 -2.63 18.92 29.90
N ARG A 129 -3.65 18.12 29.60
CA ARG A 129 -4.95 18.13 30.31
C ARG A 129 -4.76 17.91 31.82
N ASP A 130 -3.96 16.93 32.22
CA ASP A 130 -3.79 16.57 33.63
C ASP A 130 -2.96 17.61 34.39
N GLN A 131 -1.98 18.24 33.74
CA GLN A 131 -1.30 19.43 34.25
C GLN A 131 -2.25 20.63 34.42
N LEU A 132 -3.09 20.91 33.43
CA LEU A 132 -4.07 21.99 33.49
C LEU A 132 -5.13 21.76 34.56
N GLN A 133 -5.61 20.52 34.73
CA GLN A 133 -6.53 20.14 35.80
C GLN A 133 -5.89 20.33 37.18
N THR A 134 -4.60 20.00 37.32
CA THR A 134 -3.85 20.25 38.57
C THR A 134 -3.76 21.75 38.86
N SER A 135 -3.40 22.56 37.86
CA SER A 135 -3.34 24.03 37.98
C SER A 135 -4.71 24.66 38.33
N TYR A 136 -5.79 24.14 37.73
CA TYR A 136 -7.17 24.57 38.03
C TYR A 136 -7.57 24.27 39.48
N ASN A 137 -7.25 23.07 39.98
CA ASN A 137 -7.54 22.67 41.36
C ASN A 137 -6.80 23.58 42.35
N ASN A 138 -5.49 23.81 42.14
CA ASN A 138 -4.69 24.69 42.98
C ASN A 138 -5.26 26.13 43.02
N LEU A 139 -5.67 26.68 41.87
CA LEU A 139 -6.27 28.01 41.80
C LEU A 139 -7.66 28.08 42.49
N ALA A 140 -8.41 26.98 42.50
CA ALA A 140 -9.67 26.89 43.25
C ALA A 140 -9.41 26.88 44.77
N GLU A 141 -8.37 26.18 45.24
CA GLU A 141 -7.94 26.20 46.64
C GLU A 141 -7.45 27.60 47.06
N GLU A 142 -6.62 28.26 46.24
CA GLU A 142 -6.17 29.65 46.49
C GLU A 142 -7.33 30.64 46.58
N ARG A 143 -8.32 30.53 45.68
CA ARG A 143 -9.55 31.35 45.69
C ARG A 143 -10.33 31.17 46.99
N ASP A 144 -10.50 29.93 47.44
CA ASP A 144 -11.32 29.62 48.61
C ASP A 144 -10.61 30.01 49.92
N LEU A 145 -9.28 29.87 49.97
CA LEU A 145 -8.43 30.43 51.02
C LEU A 145 -8.51 31.97 51.07
N TRP A 146 -8.44 32.65 49.91
CA TRP A 146 -8.59 34.10 49.84
C TRP A 146 -9.96 34.56 50.35
N TYR A 147 -11.03 33.88 49.96
CA TYR A 147 -12.39 34.19 50.41
C TYR A 147 -12.52 34.03 51.93
N TYR A 148 -11.97 32.94 52.49
CA TYR A 148 -11.95 32.72 53.93
C TYR A 148 -11.19 33.84 54.67
N ILE A 149 -9.95 34.13 54.28
CA ILE A 149 -9.13 35.18 54.91
C ILE A 149 -9.80 36.56 54.79
N SER A 150 -10.40 36.87 53.64
CA SER A 150 -11.16 38.11 53.41
C SER A 150 -12.35 38.25 54.38
N SER A 151 -13.05 37.14 54.67
CA SER A 151 -14.18 37.13 55.62
C SER A 151 -13.74 37.36 57.07
N GLU A 152 -12.63 36.75 57.49
CA GLU A 152 -12.04 36.93 58.84
C GLU A 152 -11.52 38.35 59.05
N VAL A 153 -10.80 38.91 58.05
CA VAL A 153 -10.31 40.30 58.08
C VAL A 153 -11.48 41.27 58.16
N LYS A 154 -12.54 41.06 57.37
CA LYS A 154 -13.76 41.87 57.43
C LYS A 154 -14.43 41.81 58.80
N SER A 155 -14.61 40.61 59.37
CA SER A 155 -15.22 40.44 60.70
C SER A 155 -14.40 41.12 61.81
N SER A 156 -13.07 41.01 61.76
CA SER A 156 -12.13 41.70 62.66
C SER A 156 -12.26 43.22 62.56
N TYR A 157 -12.41 43.77 61.35
CA TYR A 157 -12.61 45.21 61.13
C TYR A 157 -13.98 45.68 61.67
N GLU A 158 -15.07 45.00 61.31
CA GLU A 158 -16.43 45.31 61.77
C GLU A 158 -16.54 45.21 63.30
N THR A 159 -15.88 44.22 63.92
CA THR A 159 -15.81 44.09 65.39
C THR A 159 -15.09 45.27 66.05
N LYS A 160 -13.99 45.75 65.46
CA LYS A 160 -13.25 46.93 65.98
C LYS A 160 -14.07 48.21 65.83
N GLN A 161 -14.68 48.44 64.67
CA GLN A 161 -15.51 49.64 64.46
C GLN A 161 -16.78 49.63 65.30
N THR A 162 -17.45 48.47 65.45
CA THR A 162 -18.61 48.36 66.35
C THR A 162 -18.24 48.47 67.82
N PHE A 163 -17.01 48.16 68.23
CA PHE A 163 -16.52 48.46 69.58
C PHE A 163 -16.31 49.97 69.78
N LEU A 164 -15.58 50.64 68.90
CA LEU A 164 -15.28 52.08 69.02
C LEU A 164 -16.54 52.95 68.98
N THR A 165 -17.49 52.64 68.10
CA THR A 165 -18.81 53.30 68.07
C THR A 165 -19.65 53.02 69.33
N LYS A 166 -19.68 51.78 69.84
CA LYS A 166 -20.39 51.45 71.09
C LYS A 166 -19.81 52.11 72.35
N LEU A 167 -18.53 52.51 72.35
CA LEU A 167 -17.98 53.34 73.43
C LEU A 167 -18.65 54.72 73.50
N ASN A 168 -19.27 55.19 72.40
CA ASN A 168 -19.91 56.49 72.22
C ASN A 168 -19.08 57.66 72.80
N LYS A 169 -17.77 57.64 72.50
CA LYS A 169 -16.78 58.57 73.01
C LYS A 169 -15.81 58.95 71.91
N ARG A 170 -15.43 60.22 71.92
CA ARG A 170 -14.22 60.71 71.24
C ARG A 170 -13.01 60.08 71.92
N VAL A 171 -12.22 59.32 71.18
CA VAL A 171 -11.03 58.60 71.68
C VAL A 171 -9.86 58.79 70.73
N TRP A 172 -8.71 59.20 71.27
CA TRP A 172 -7.47 59.33 70.49
C TRP A 172 -7.02 57.97 69.96
N ILE A 173 -6.73 57.89 68.66
CA ILE A 173 -6.42 56.63 67.98
C ILE A 173 -4.91 56.37 67.81
N GLY A 174 -4.05 57.22 68.38
CA GLY A 174 -2.60 57.09 68.23
C GLY A 174 -2.02 57.71 66.95
N LEU A 175 -2.77 58.59 66.28
CA LEU A 175 -2.37 59.30 65.07
C LEU A 175 -2.07 60.79 65.42
N THR A 176 -0.97 61.33 64.91
CA THR A 176 -0.44 62.66 65.26
C THR A 176 0.44 63.24 64.13
N ASP A 177 0.45 64.56 63.96
CA ASP A 177 1.34 65.30 63.04
C ASP A 177 2.34 66.23 63.77
N LYS A 178 2.41 66.14 65.11
CA LYS A 178 3.13 67.04 66.02
C LYS A 178 4.59 67.38 65.63
N ASP A 179 5.26 66.48 64.91
CA ASP A 179 6.65 66.65 64.49
C ASP A 179 6.80 67.48 63.20
N ASN A 180 5.76 67.52 62.35
CA ASN A 180 5.68 68.36 61.16
C ASN A 180 4.21 68.52 60.72
N GLU A 181 3.66 69.72 60.93
CA GLU A 181 2.26 70.09 60.67
C GLU A 181 1.72 69.54 59.34
N GLY A 182 0.53 68.93 59.37
CA GLY A 182 -0.12 68.29 58.22
C GLY A 182 0.50 66.96 57.78
N THR A 183 1.63 66.53 58.34
CA THR A 183 2.33 65.26 58.03
C THR A 183 2.03 64.21 59.09
N TRP A 184 0.84 63.62 58.98
CA TRP A 184 0.32 62.67 59.95
C TRP A 184 1.07 61.33 59.95
N LYS A 185 1.37 60.84 61.16
CA LYS A 185 1.99 59.53 61.45
C LYS A 185 1.40 58.91 62.71
N TRP A 186 1.55 57.60 62.86
CA TRP A 186 1.18 56.88 64.06
C TRP A 186 2.26 56.98 65.14
N VAL A 187 1.90 56.69 66.39
CA VAL A 187 2.81 56.70 67.55
C VAL A 187 3.95 55.68 67.49
N ASP A 188 3.83 54.66 66.66
CA ASP A 188 4.92 53.71 66.33
C ASP A 188 5.87 54.24 65.25
N VAL A 189 5.71 55.51 64.85
CA VAL A 189 6.47 56.24 63.82
C VAL A 189 6.14 55.79 62.38
N THR A 190 5.15 54.91 62.16
CA THR A 190 4.71 54.60 60.79
C THR A 190 3.92 55.78 60.17
N PRO A 191 4.16 56.13 58.89
CA PRO A 191 3.47 57.24 58.23
C PRO A 191 2.02 56.88 57.88
N LEU A 192 1.12 57.88 57.85
CA LEU A 192 -0.26 57.67 57.41
C LEU A 192 -0.32 57.46 55.89
N THR A 193 -0.69 56.25 55.44
CA THR A 193 -0.83 55.93 54.01
C THR A 193 -2.20 56.30 53.44
N THR A 194 -3.25 56.25 54.26
CA THR A 194 -4.65 56.46 53.85
C THR A 194 -5.40 57.10 55.00
N ALA A 195 -6.03 58.25 54.73
CA ALA A 195 -6.73 59.02 55.74
C ALA A 195 -8.26 58.89 55.58
N TYR A 196 -8.96 58.74 56.70
CA TYR A 196 -10.43 58.67 56.78
C TYR A 196 -10.95 59.81 57.65
N TRP A 197 -10.65 61.05 57.24
CA TRP A 197 -11.12 62.25 57.90
C TRP A 197 -12.64 62.43 57.71
N SER A 198 -13.33 62.87 58.76
CA SER A 198 -14.72 63.32 58.65
C SER A 198 -14.80 64.66 57.89
N GLY A 199 -16.01 65.03 57.44
CA GLY A 199 -16.22 66.25 56.66
C GLY A 199 -15.63 67.49 57.35
N LYS A 200 -14.73 68.20 56.64
CA LYS A 200 -13.95 69.37 57.07
C LYS A 200 -12.75 69.10 57.99
N GLN A 201 -12.45 67.85 58.36
CA GLN A 201 -11.20 67.50 59.05
C GLN A 201 -10.04 67.26 58.06
N PRO A 202 -8.77 67.45 58.47
CA PRO A 202 -8.33 67.98 59.76
C PRO A 202 -8.46 69.52 59.81
N ASP A 203 -9.03 70.06 60.90
CA ASP A 203 -9.21 71.51 61.12
C ASP A 203 -8.50 72.03 62.39
N ASN A 204 -7.65 71.20 62.99
CA ASN A 204 -6.96 71.41 64.27
C ASN A 204 -7.92 71.80 65.42
N GLY A 205 -9.19 71.40 65.36
CA GLY A 205 -10.20 71.76 66.36
C GLY A 205 -10.52 73.25 66.38
N GLY A 206 -10.20 73.99 65.32
CA GLY A 206 -10.40 75.44 65.23
C GLY A 206 -9.31 76.30 65.88
N GLY A 207 -8.11 75.76 66.11
CA GLY A 207 -6.97 76.55 66.61
C GLY A 207 -5.62 75.82 66.52
N ASP A 208 -4.52 76.54 66.75
CA ASP A 208 -3.14 76.14 66.37
C ASP A 208 -2.50 74.99 67.20
N ARG A 209 -3.26 74.00 67.70
CA ARG A 209 -2.79 73.05 68.74
C ARG A 209 -3.31 71.60 68.74
N ALA A 210 -4.26 71.20 67.88
CA ALA A 210 -4.84 69.84 67.96
C ALA A 210 -4.08 68.81 67.08
N ASN A 211 -2.80 68.60 67.36
CA ASN A 211 -1.91 67.70 66.63
C ASN A 211 -2.17 66.19 66.86
N CYS A 212 -3.42 65.79 67.13
CA CYS A 212 -3.81 64.45 67.55
C CYS A 212 -5.19 64.08 67.00
N ALA A 213 -5.31 62.97 66.28
CA ALA A 213 -6.59 62.52 65.72
C ALA A 213 -7.38 61.63 66.68
N GLU A 214 -8.70 61.78 66.66
CA GLU A 214 -9.65 60.99 67.44
C GLU A 214 -10.69 60.31 66.54
N HIS A 215 -11.19 59.16 67.00
CA HIS A 215 -12.40 58.55 66.45
C HIS A 215 -13.62 59.33 66.97
N SER A 216 -14.31 60.06 66.09
CA SER A 216 -15.64 60.63 66.43
C SER A 216 -16.72 59.55 66.34
N PRO A 217 -17.65 59.46 67.32
CA PRO A 217 -18.78 58.53 67.27
C PRO A 217 -19.99 59.08 66.46
N GLU A 218 -19.87 60.24 65.82
CA GLU A 218 -20.93 60.82 64.99
C GLU A 218 -21.20 59.94 63.75
N LEU A 219 -22.47 59.86 63.36
CA LEU A 219 -22.89 59.04 62.21
C LEU A 219 -22.22 59.53 60.93
N ILE A 220 -21.60 58.58 60.21
CA ILE A 220 -21.25 58.79 58.81
C ILE A 220 -22.56 58.60 58.02
N ASP A 221 -23.23 59.71 57.70
CA ASP A 221 -24.26 59.72 56.67
C ASP A 221 -23.59 59.39 55.33
N MET A 222 -23.63 58.11 54.95
CA MET A 222 -23.11 57.60 53.68
C MET A 222 -24.18 57.77 52.59
N GLU A 223 -24.05 58.84 51.81
CA GLU A 223 -24.76 59.07 50.54
C GLU A 223 -23.89 58.60 49.34
#